data_AF-A0A1H9MQY9-F1
#
_entry.id   AF-A0A1H9MQY9-F1
#
_cell.length_a   1.000
_cell.length_b   1.000
_cell.length_c   1.000
_cell.angle_alpha   90.00
_cell.angle_beta   90.00
_cell.angle_gamma   90.00
#
_symmetry.space_group_name_H-M   'P 1'
#
loop_
_entity.id
_entity.type
_entity.pdbx_description
1 polymer ?
#
loop_
_entity_poly.entity_id
_entity_poly.type
_entity_poly.pdbx_seq_one_letter_code
_entity_poly.pdbx_strand_id
1 'polypeptide(L)'
;MTDSVKYLDLDAIDLTENEFVVKLGGVEHHLKPVTVEDFVENTKLIQSLGVSGKLEDEVDTVIQMLVRAFPTMTVEQLKKLELVKLNALLDFAHKNNGQKQGEASAEAEATANPPAAGQ
;
A
#
# COMPACT_ATOMS: atom_id res chain seq x y z
N MET A 1 22.31 -43.57 -8.54
CA MET A 1 22.13 -42.11 -8.50
C MET A 1 20.84 -41.86 -7.72
N THR A 2 20.96 -41.47 -6.46
CA THR A 2 19.80 -41.11 -5.64
C THR A 2 19.62 -39.60 -5.77
N ASP A 3 18.70 -39.18 -6.63
CA ASP A 3 18.22 -37.80 -6.63
C ASP A 3 17.53 -37.53 -5.29
N SER A 4 18.15 -36.66 -4.49
CA SER A 4 17.56 -36.19 -3.24
C SER A 4 16.54 -35.11 -3.57
N VAL A 5 15.26 -35.46 -3.48
CA VAL A 5 14.16 -34.50 -3.66
C VAL A 5 14.13 -33.56 -2.46
N LYS A 6 14.29 -32.27 -2.70
CA LYS A 6 14.05 -31.21 -1.71
C LYS A 6 12.60 -30.76 -1.80
N TYR A 7 11.88 -30.81 -0.69
CA TYR A 7 10.51 -30.33 -0.57
C TYR A 7 10.46 -29.07 0.30
N LEU A 8 9.57 -28.15 -0.06
CA LEU A 8 9.24 -26.95 0.70
C LEU A 8 7.83 -27.13 1.26
N ASP A 9 7.72 -27.12 2.59
CA ASP A 9 6.43 -27.09 3.29
C ASP A 9 5.95 -25.64 3.41
N LEU A 10 4.87 -25.30 2.72
CA LEU A 10 4.27 -23.96 2.82
C LEU A 10 3.35 -23.83 4.05
N ASP A 11 2.81 -24.94 4.55
CA ASP A 11 1.91 -24.96 5.70
C ASP A 11 2.68 -24.78 7.02
N ALA A 12 3.99 -25.08 7.01
CA ALA A 12 4.90 -24.83 8.12
C ALA A 12 5.47 -23.40 8.16
N ILE A 13 5.16 -22.55 7.17
CA ILE A 13 5.61 -21.15 7.17
C ILE A 13 4.67 -20.35 8.08
N ASP A 14 5.15 -20.01 9.27
CA ASP A 14 4.41 -19.13 10.18
C ASP A 14 4.52 -17.68 9.70
N LEU A 15 3.36 -17.10 9.38
CA LEU A 15 3.22 -15.70 8.97
C LEU A 15 2.70 -14.80 10.10
N THR A 16 2.48 -15.36 11.30
CA THR A 16 1.85 -14.68 12.44
C THR A 16 2.83 -13.97 13.38
N GLU A 17 4.15 -14.18 13.22
CA GLU A 17 5.16 -13.60 14.12
C GLU A 17 5.18 -12.05 14.15
N ASN A 18 4.47 -11.38 13.25
CA ASN A 18 4.39 -9.92 13.23
C ASN A 18 2.93 -9.43 13.07
N GLU A 19 2.19 -9.40 14.17
CA GLU A 19 0.90 -8.70 14.22
C GLU A 19 1.13 -7.18 14.22
N PHE A 20 0.69 -6.52 13.16
CA PHE A 20 0.75 -5.06 13.05
C PHE A 20 -0.61 -4.44 13.33
N VAL A 21 -0.63 -3.47 14.24
CA VAL A 21 -1.87 -2.81 14.69
C VAL A 21 -1.75 -1.31 14.56
N VAL A 22 -2.78 -0.68 14.02
CA VAL A 22 -2.94 0.78 13.97
C VAL A 22 -4.09 1.21 14.87
N LYS A 23 -3.90 2.31 15.61
CA LYS A 23 -4.98 2.94 16.41
C LYS A 23 -5.61 4.08 15.64
N LEU A 24 -6.92 4.00 15.41
CA LEU A 24 -7.71 5.06 14.78
C LEU A 24 -9.02 5.24 15.56
N GLY A 25 -9.32 6.47 15.97
CA GLY A 25 -10.55 6.77 16.72
C GLY A 25 -10.69 6.00 18.05
N GLY A 26 -9.58 5.58 18.66
CA GLY A 26 -9.57 4.77 19.88
C GLY A 26 -9.80 3.27 19.65
N VAL A 27 -9.93 2.82 18.40
CA VAL A 27 -10.10 1.42 18.02
C VAL A 27 -8.79 0.88 17.45
N GLU A 28 -8.49 -0.38 17.75
CA GLU A 28 -7.35 -1.12 17.21
C GLU A 28 -7.74 -1.81 15.90
N HIS A 29 -6.95 -1.57 14.86
CA HIS A 29 -7.16 -2.10 13.51
C HIS A 29 -5.95 -2.97 13.13
N HIS A 30 -6.18 -4.27 12.98
CA HIS A 30 -5.16 -5.24 12.63
C HIS A 30 -4.91 -5.24 11.12
N LEU A 31 -3.63 -5.22 10.75
CA LEU A 31 -3.21 -5.42 9.38
C LEU A 31 -3.39 -6.90 9.02
N LYS A 32 -4.16 -7.18 7.97
CA LYS A 32 -4.31 -8.52 7.43
C LYS A 32 -3.09 -8.86 6.55
N PRO A 33 -2.58 -10.11 6.61
CA PRO A 33 -1.62 -10.60 5.60
C PRO A 33 -2.20 -10.45 4.19
N VAL A 34 -1.40 -9.88 3.29
CA VAL A 34 -1.80 -9.72 1.89
C VAL A 34 -1.76 -11.07 1.19
N THR A 35 -2.88 -11.42 0.57
CA THR A 35 -2.95 -12.61 -0.29
C THR A 35 -2.54 -12.27 -1.72
N VAL A 36 -2.25 -13.31 -2.51
CA VAL A 36 -2.00 -13.12 -3.96
C VAL A 36 -3.22 -12.51 -4.66
N GLU A 37 -4.44 -12.86 -4.22
CA GLU A 37 -5.67 -12.27 -4.72
C GLU A 37 -5.72 -10.76 -4.45
N ASP A 38 -5.47 -10.35 -3.20
CA ASP A 38 -5.42 -8.94 -2.80
C ASP A 38 -4.38 -8.16 -3.64
N PHE A 39 -3.21 -8.76 -3.90
CA PHE A 39 -2.17 -8.17 -4.75
C PHE A 39 -2.65 -7.94 -6.19
N VAL A 40 -3.31 -8.94 -6.79
CA VAL A 40 -3.83 -8.84 -8.15
C VAL A 40 -4.94 -7.80 -8.24
N GLU A 41 -5.83 -7.73 -7.25
CA GLU A 41 -6.87 -6.71 -7.20
C GLU A 41 -6.29 -5.30 -7.09
N ASN A 42 -5.33 -5.09 -6.19
CA ASN A 42 -4.65 -3.80 -6.03
C ASN A 42 -3.92 -3.38 -7.31
N THR A 43 -3.27 -4.32 -7.99
CA THR A 43 -2.58 -4.06 -9.27
C THR A 43 -3.56 -3.63 -10.36
N LYS A 44 -4.69 -4.34 -10.49
CA LYS A 44 -5.76 -3.97 -11.44
C LYS A 44 -6.34 -2.60 -11.13
N LEU A 45 -6.54 -2.30 -9.86
CA LEU A 45 -7.08 -1.02 -9.41
C LEU A 45 -6.13 0.13 -9.78
N ILE A 46 -4.83 0.00 -9.48
CA ILE A 46 -3.81 1.00 -9.86
C ILE A 46 -3.76 1.15 -11.39
N GLN A 47 -3.77 0.06 -12.14
CA GLN A 47 -3.76 0.11 -13.61
C GLN A 47 -5.01 0.80 -14.19
N SER A 48 -6.14 0.73 -13.49
CA SER A 48 -7.39 1.36 -13.94
C SER A 48 -7.37 2.88 -13.86
N LEU A 49 -6.46 3.47 -13.07
CA LEU A 49 -6.32 4.93 -12.93
C LEU A 49 -5.76 5.59 -14.21
N GLY A 50 -5.00 4.86 -15.04
CA GLY A 50 -4.42 5.38 -16.28
C GLY A 50 -3.52 6.61 -16.10
N VAL A 51 -3.12 7.26 -17.20
CA VAL A 51 -2.24 8.46 -17.20
C VAL A 51 -3.05 9.77 -17.00
N SER A 52 -4.38 9.68 -16.97
CA SER A 52 -5.29 10.83 -16.89
C SER A 52 -6.31 10.71 -15.77
N GLY A 53 -6.05 9.85 -14.78
CA GLY A 53 -6.89 9.67 -13.62
C GLY A 53 -7.12 11.00 -12.92
N LYS A 54 -8.35 11.25 -12.47
CA LYS A 54 -8.61 12.40 -11.62
C LYS A 54 -7.97 12.12 -10.26
N LEU A 55 -7.44 13.15 -9.61
CA LEU A 55 -6.89 13.05 -8.25
C LEU A 55 -7.88 12.41 -7.26
N GLU A 56 -9.19 12.62 -7.45
CA GLU A 56 -10.25 11.99 -6.64
C GLU A 56 -10.23 10.45 -6.77
N ASP A 57 -10.02 9.92 -7.97
CA ASP A 57 -9.99 8.48 -8.24
C ASP A 57 -8.75 7.82 -7.60
N GLU A 58 -7.63 8.55 -7.55
CA GLU A 58 -6.40 8.10 -6.87
C GLU A 58 -6.61 7.96 -5.37
N VAL A 59 -7.25 8.96 -4.73
CA VAL A 59 -7.56 8.92 -3.30
C VAL A 59 -8.55 7.80 -2.98
N ASP A 60 -9.59 7.62 -3.79
CA ASP A 60 -10.53 6.51 -3.62
C ASP A 60 -9.86 5.15 -3.81
N THR A 61 -8.87 5.04 -4.70
CA THR A 61 -8.04 3.84 -4.86
C THR A 61 -7.23 3.54 -3.60
N VAL A 62 -6.57 4.55 -3.04
CA VAL A 62 -5.84 4.39 -1.77
C VAL A 62 -6.76 3.91 -0.65
N ILE A 63 -7.95 4.49 -0.53
CA ILE A 63 -8.93 4.10 0.49
C ILE A 63 -9.35 2.63 0.30
N GLN A 64 -9.59 2.19 -0.94
CA GLN A 64 -9.92 0.79 -1.21
C GLN A 64 -8.78 -0.18 -0.87
N MET A 65 -7.53 0.19 -1.14
CA MET A 65 -6.37 -0.61 -0.74
C MET A 65 -6.28 -0.72 0.79
N LEU A 66 -6.53 0.37 1.49
CA LEU A 66 -6.49 0.43 2.96
C LEU A 66 -7.61 -0.37 3.63
N VAL A 67 -8.82 -0.40 3.08
CA VAL A 67 -9.91 -1.24 3.63
C VAL A 67 -9.59 -2.73 3.45
N ARG A 68 -8.93 -3.12 2.35
CA ARG A 68 -8.44 -4.51 2.18
C ARG A 68 -7.37 -4.86 3.21
N ALA A 69 -6.44 -3.94 3.46
CA ALA A 69 -5.37 -4.11 4.44
C ALA A 69 -5.89 -4.11 5.89
N PHE A 70 -6.89 -3.27 6.20
CA PHE A 70 -7.49 -3.10 7.52
C PHE A 70 -9.02 -3.29 7.44
N PRO A 71 -9.53 -4.53 7.45
CA PRO A 71 -10.96 -4.82 7.23
C PRO A 71 -11.91 -4.20 8.25
N THR A 72 -11.41 -3.81 9.42
CA THR A 72 -12.20 -3.16 10.48
C THR A 72 -12.30 -1.64 10.30
N MET A 73 -11.55 -1.04 9.37
CA MET A 73 -11.70 0.36 9.00
C MET A 73 -12.78 0.52 7.95
N THR A 74 -13.59 1.57 8.07
CA THR A 74 -14.61 1.91 7.08
C THR A 74 -14.12 2.98 6.11
N VAL A 75 -14.68 2.97 4.89
CA VAL A 75 -14.44 4.02 3.88
C VAL A 75 -14.73 5.42 4.46
N GLU A 76 -15.80 5.57 5.25
CA GLU A 76 -16.18 6.85 5.84
C GLU A 76 -15.13 7.36 6.85
N GLN A 77 -14.58 6.46 7.67
CA GLN A 77 -13.50 6.82 8.60
C GLN A 77 -12.27 7.31 7.84
N LEU A 78 -11.90 6.63 6.75
CA LEU A 78 -10.73 6.98 5.94
C LEU A 78 -10.93 8.28 5.16
N LYS A 79 -12.13 8.54 4.61
CA LYS A 79 -12.46 9.80 3.92
C LYS A 79 -12.42 11.04 4.83
N LYS A 80 -12.55 10.85 6.15
CA LYS A 80 -12.46 11.92 7.15
C LYS A 80 -11.03 12.18 7.63
N LEU A 81 -10.06 11.40 7.18
CA LEU A 81 -8.66 11.62 7.52
C LEU A 81 -8.07 12.79 6.74
N GLU A 82 -7.15 13.50 7.40
CA GLU A 82 -6.23 14.37 6.70
C GLU A 82 -5.34 13.52 5.78
N LEU A 83 -5.04 14.01 4.58
CA LEU A 83 -4.24 13.30 3.57
C LEU A 83 -2.91 12.77 4.13
N VAL A 84 -2.26 13.53 5.01
CA VAL A 84 -1.00 13.10 5.66
C VAL A 84 -1.16 11.83 6.48
N LYS A 85 -2.29 11.64 7.15
CA LYS A 85 -2.59 10.44 7.96
C LYS A 85 -2.94 9.25 7.08
N LEU A 86 -3.66 9.51 5.97
CA LEU A 86 -3.98 8.48 4.98
C LEU A 86 -2.70 7.93 4.33
N ASN A 87 -1.78 8.80 3.92
CA ASN A 87 -0.50 8.41 3.34
C ASN A 87 0.37 7.65 4.35
N ALA A 88 0.45 8.13 5.59
CA ALA A 88 1.19 7.43 6.65
C ALA A 88 0.64 6.01 6.90
N LEU A 89 -0.68 5.83 6.81
CA LEU A 89 -1.32 4.54 6.96
C LEU A 89 -1.02 3.60 5.78
N LEU A 90 -1.03 4.12 4.54
CA LEU A 90 -0.64 3.37 3.35
C LEU A 90 0.82 2.91 3.41
N ASP A 91 1.72 3.80 3.77
CA ASP A 91 3.14 3.50 3.96
C ASP A 91 3.36 2.43 5.03
N PHE A 92 2.62 2.52 6.14
CA PHE A 92 2.67 1.52 7.19
C PHE A 92 2.19 0.16 6.67
N ALA A 93 1.09 0.11 5.91
CA ALA A 93 0.61 -1.14 5.32
C ALA A 93 1.67 -1.76 4.39
N HIS A 94 2.23 -1.01 3.44
CA HIS A 94 3.23 -1.52 2.48
C HIS A 94 4.51 -2.03 3.15
N LYS A 95 5.02 -1.31 4.17
CA LYS A 95 6.26 -1.72 4.86
C LYS A 95 6.11 -3.05 5.59
N ASN A 96 4.90 -3.36 6.05
CA ASN A 96 4.64 -4.43 7.00
C ASN A 96 3.84 -5.60 6.42
N ASN A 97 3.26 -5.45 5.22
CA ASN A 97 2.48 -6.51 4.55
C ASN A 97 3.28 -7.33 3.52
N GLY A 98 4.60 -7.13 3.43
CA GLY A 98 5.47 -7.82 2.47
C GLY A 98 5.42 -7.27 1.04
N GLN A 99 4.51 -6.34 0.73
CA GLN A 99 4.54 -5.58 -0.52
C GLN A 99 5.54 -4.42 -0.39
N LYS A 100 6.83 -4.70 -0.61
CA LYS A 100 7.74 -3.60 -0.99
C LYS A 100 7.26 -3.07 -2.33
N GLN A 101 6.62 -1.91 -2.32
CA GLN A 101 6.37 -1.14 -3.53
C GLN A 101 7.73 -0.87 -4.16
N GLY A 102 7.98 -1.45 -5.35
CA GLY A 102 9.04 -0.97 -6.21
C GLY A 102 8.76 0.51 -6.45
N GLU A 103 9.74 1.33 -6.07
CA GLU A 103 9.77 2.78 -6.11
C GLU A 103 8.79 3.38 -7.14
N ALA A 104 7.71 3.99 -6.65
CA ALA A 104 7.05 5.06 -7.39
C ALA A 104 7.99 6.29 -7.37
N SER A 105 9.10 6.21 -8.09
CA SER A 105 9.89 7.38 -8.47
C SER A 105 9.16 8.04 -9.63
N ALA A 106 8.18 8.87 -9.28
CA ALA A 106 7.63 9.88 -10.16
C ALA A 106 7.67 11.25 -9.47
N GLU A 107 8.76 11.57 -8.76
CA GLU A 107 9.02 12.90 -8.21
C GLU A 107 10.52 13.11 -7.97
N ALA A 108 11.28 13.14 -9.06
CA ALA A 108 12.55 13.87 -9.12
C ALA A 108 12.57 14.66 -10.44
N GLU A 109 12.90 15.95 -10.34
CA GLU A 109 13.04 16.93 -11.44
C GLU A 109 11.79 17.75 -11.82
N ALA A 110 11.25 18.50 -10.85
CA ALA A 110 10.55 19.76 -11.14
C ALA A 110 10.84 20.85 -10.09
N THR A 111 12.09 20.96 -9.62
CA THR A 111 12.55 22.15 -8.88
C THR A 111 13.97 22.52 -9.27
N ALA A 112 14.14 23.19 -10.40
CA ALA A 112 15.29 24.07 -10.61
C ALA A 112 14.81 25.29 -11.40
N ASN A 113 14.69 26.39 -10.66
CA ASN A 113 14.39 27.74 -11.16
C ASN A 113 15.27 28.14 -12.36
N PRO A 114 14.76 28.98 -13.27
CA PRO A 114 15.51 29.50 -14.42
C PRO A 114 16.59 30.50 -13.96
N PRO A 115 17.79 30.53 -14.58
CA PRO A 115 18.66 31.68 -14.40
C PRO A 115 18.08 32.86 -15.20
N ALA A 116 17.61 33.87 -14.46
CA ALA A 116 17.56 35.23 -14.96
C ALA A 116 19.00 35.72 -15.19
N ALA A 117 19.31 36.17 -16.40
CA ALA A 117 20.41 37.08 -16.66
C ALA A 117 20.00 38.04 -17.77
N GLY A 118 19.45 39.18 -17.36
CA GLY A 118 19.57 40.40 -18.14
C GLY A 118 20.89 41.07 -17.75
N GLN A 119 21.79 41.22 -18.71
CA GLN A 119 22.61 42.39 -19.01
C GLN A 119 23.44 42.12 -20.26
#